data_AF-A0A1I1YAL3-F1
#
_entry.id   AF-A0A1I1YAL3-F1
#
_cell.length_a   1.000
_cell.length_b   1.000
_cell.length_c   1.000
_cell.angle_alpha   90.00
_cell.angle_beta   90.00
_cell.angle_gamma   90.00
#
_symmetry.space_group_name_H-M   'P 1'
#
loop_
_entity.id
_entity.type
_entity.pdbx_description
1 polymer ?
#
loop_
_entity_poly.entity_id
_entity_poly.type
_entity_poly.pdbx_seq_one_letter_code
_entity_poly.pdbx_strand_id
1 'polypeptide(L)'
;MHHYFGSKDKLFLAAIQAPADPGDFLPEVLAGGRDDLGRNVVRMLLRVWDGPMRPAALALVRSAVTNEWSARLLREFLVSQVLRRVVGTLDMPAREREIRGSLAASQLIGLVVGRYVLKLEPLVSASPDWLAATVGPNVQRYLTGPIELPEP
;
A
#
# COMPACT_ATOMS: atom_id res chain seq x y z
N MET A 1 22.71 17.16 6.54
CA MET A 1 22.14 16.37 5.43
C MET A 1 20.63 16.66 5.42
N HIS A 2 20.14 17.43 4.44
CA HIS A 2 18.81 18.03 4.51
C HIS A 2 17.70 17.05 4.10
N HIS A 3 16.72 16.89 5.00
CA HIS A 3 15.47 16.16 4.82
C HIS A 3 14.65 16.72 3.64
N TYR A 4 14.77 16.12 2.46
CA TYR A 4 13.93 16.44 1.29
C TYR A 4 12.69 15.54 1.14
N PHE A 5 12.51 14.56 2.03
CA PHE A 5 11.39 13.62 1.95
C PHE A 5 10.08 14.20 2.53
N GLY A 6 10.12 15.22 3.39
CA GLY A 6 8.90 15.73 4.04
C GLY A 6 8.07 16.73 3.22
N SER A 7 8.68 17.56 2.37
CA SER A 7 7.98 18.69 1.74
C SER A 7 7.16 18.28 0.51
N LYS A 8 7.72 17.41 -0.35
CA LYS A 8 7.01 16.89 -1.54
C LYS A 8 5.84 15.99 -1.18
N ASP A 9 6.02 15.12 -0.18
CA ASP A 9 4.99 14.20 0.28
C ASP A 9 3.81 14.96 0.89
N LYS A 10 4.08 15.99 1.71
CA LYS A 10 3.02 16.86 2.27
C LYS A 10 2.27 17.64 1.20
N LEU A 11 2.97 18.15 0.18
CA LEU A 11 2.34 18.83 -0.96
C LEU A 11 1.47 17.88 -1.78
N PHE A 12 1.93 16.64 -1.99
CA PHE A 12 1.16 15.59 -2.63
C PHE A 12 -0.10 15.25 -1.83
N LEU A 13 0.04 15.00 -0.53
CA LEU A 13 -1.08 14.71 0.38
C LEU A 13 -2.10 15.85 0.38
N ALA A 14 -1.64 17.11 0.42
CA ALA A 14 -2.52 18.26 0.33
C ALA A 14 -3.25 18.35 -1.02
N ALA A 15 -2.56 18.06 -2.13
CA ALA A 15 -3.12 18.13 -3.48
C ALA A 15 -4.22 17.08 -3.73
N ILE A 16 -4.10 15.89 -3.14
CA ILE A 16 -5.13 14.85 -3.24
C ILE A 16 -6.17 14.90 -2.11
N GLN A 17 -6.09 15.92 -1.24
CA GLN A 17 -6.87 16.00 0.00
C GLN A 17 -6.80 14.71 0.80
N ALA A 18 -5.58 14.17 0.91
CA ALA A 18 -5.34 12.93 1.59
C ALA A 18 -5.82 13.05 3.04
N PRO A 19 -6.54 12.04 3.52
CA PRO A 19 -7.09 12.05 4.87
C PRO A 19 -6.09 12.09 6.00
N ALA A 20 -4.94 11.47 5.77
CA ALA A 20 -4.01 11.04 6.79
C ALA A 20 -2.62 10.93 6.20
N ASP A 21 -1.60 11.19 7.01
CA ASP A 21 -0.22 10.91 6.62
C ASP A 21 0.01 9.40 6.68
N PRO A 22 0.44 8.76 5.58
CA PRO A 22 0.81 7.35 5.58
C PRO A 22 1.83 6.98 6.67
N GLY A 23 2.67 7.93 7.11
CA GLY A 23 3.64 7.76 8.20
C GLY A 23 3.02 7.48 9.56
N ASP A 24 1.79 7.94 9.80
CA ASP A 24 1.09 7.76 11.09
C ASP A 24 0.72 6.29 11.34
N PHE A 25 0.61 5.49 10.27
CA PHE A 25 0.28 4.07 10.35
C PHE A 25 1.50 3.17 10.50
N LEU A 26 2.72 3.71 10.35
CA LEU A 26 3.95 2.91 10.37
C LEU A 26 4.16 2.16 11.70
N PRO A 27 3.91 2.73 12.89
CA PRO A 27 4.05 2.00 14.15
C PRO A 27 3.13 0.77 14.24
N GLU A 28 1.90 0.88 13.74
CA GLU A 28 0.93 -0.23 13.71
C GLU A 28 1.38 -1.32 12.73
N VAL A 29 1.92 -0.94 11.58
CA VAL A 29 2.43 -1.90 10.58
C VAL A 29 3.63 -2.69 11.11
N LEU A 30 4.54 -2.02 11.81
CA LEU A 30 5.74 -2.62 12.39
C LEU A 30 5.47 -3.39 13.70
N ALA A 31 4.27 -3.29 14.27
CA ALA A 31 3.90 -4.02 15.48
C ALA A 31 3.98 -5.54 15.25
N GLY A 32 4.45 -6.30 16.24
CA GLY A 32 4.62 -7.75 16.11
C GLY A 32 5.88 -8.18 15.35
N GLY A 33 6.64 -7.24 14.77
CA GLY A 33 7.92 -7.51 14.14
C GLY A 33 7.81 -7.98 12.68
N ARG A 34 8.90 -8.57 12.17
CA ARG A 34 9.05 -8.86 10.74
C ARG A 34 8.07 -9.89 10.20
N ASP A 35 7.61 -10.81 11.05
CA ASP A 35 6.80 -11.96 10.63
C ASP A 35 5.33 -11.62 10.38
N ASP A 36 4.86 -10.49 10.92
CA ASP A 36 3.47 -10.02 10.79
C ASP A 36 3.30 -8.86 9.79
N LEU A 37 4.39 -8.37 9.19
CA LEU A 37 4.38 -7.19 8.31
C LEU A 37 3.32 -7.28 7.21
N GLY A 38 3.26 -8.38 6.49
CA GLY A 38 2.34 -8.56 5.37
C GLY A 38 0.88 -8.49 5.82
N ARG A 39 0.56 -9.13 6.96
CA ARG A 39 -0.78 -9.09 7.54
C ARG A 39 -1.14 -7.67 8.00
N ASN A 40 -0.22 -6.99 8.69
CA ASN A 40 -0.46 -5.65 9.21
C ASN A 40 -0.61 -4.61 8.10
N VAL A 41 0.17 -4.72 7.02
CA VAL A 41 0.03 -3.88 5.81
C VAL A 41 -1.37 -4.04 5.21
N VAL A 42 -1.86 -5.28 5.06
CA VAL A 42 -3.21 -5.51 4.51
C VAL A 42 -4.30 -4.98 5.44
N ARG A 43 -4.17 -5.19 6.76
CA ARG A 43 -5.14 -4.67 7.73
C ARG A 43 -5.20 -3.14 7.72
N MET A 44 -4.05 -2.49 7.70
CA MET A 44 -3.93 -1.03 7.61
C MET A 44 -4.58 -0.51 6.32
N LEU A 45 -4.29 -1.13 5.18
CA LEU A 45 -4.91 -0.80 3.90
C LEU A 45 -6.45 -0.88 3.99
N LEU A 46 -6.99 -2.00 4.46
CA LEU A 46 -8.42 -2.19 4.57
C LEU A 46 -9.06 -1.18 5.52
N ARG A 47 -8.42 -0.87 6.65
CA ARG A 47 -8.89 0.17 7.59
C ARG A 47 -8.97 1.56 6.94
N VAL A 48 -7.98 1.93 6.12
CA VAL A 48 -7.99 3.21 5.40
C VAL A 48 -9.13 3.26 4.38
N TRP A 49 -9.35 2.16 3.64
CA TRP A 49 -10.34 2.12 2.56
C TRP A 49 -11.78 1.83 3.02
N ASP A 50 -11.97 1.15 4.14
CA ASP A 50 -13.28 0.94 4.78
C ASP A 50 -13.63 2.09 5.76
N GLY A 51 -12.68 2.97 6.05
CA GLY A 51 -12.88 4.15 6.90
C GLY A 51 -13.62 5.30 6.21
N PRO A 52 -13.68 6.48 6.86
CA PRO A 52 -14.37 7.68 6.36
C PRO A 52 -13.94 8.17 4.97
N MET A 53 -12.84 7.61 4.46
CA MET A 53 -12.12 8.07 3.30
C MET A 53 -12.40 7.31 2.02
N ARG A 54 -13.25 6.28 2.13
CA ARG A 54 -13.77 5.53 1.00
C ARG A 54 -14.29 6.42 -0.15
N PRO A 55 -15.07 7.50 0.08
CA PRO A 55 -15.58 8.31 -1.02
C PRO A 55 -14.47 9.00 -1.82
N ALA A 56 -13.48 9.58 -1.14
CA ALA A 56 -12.33 10.25 -1.76
C ALA A 56 -11.45 9.26 -2.53
N ALA A 57 -11.19 8.09 -1.93
CA ALA A 57 -10.38 7.05 -2.54
C ALA A 57 -11.04 6.48 -3.82
N LEU A 58 -12.37 6.27 -3.80
CA LEU A 58 -13.14 5.86 -4.97
C LEU A 58 -13.18 6.93 -6.07
N ALA A 59 -13.32 8.21 -5.70
CA ALA A 59 -13.28 9.31 -6.66
C ALA A 59 -11.94 9.37 -7.39
N LEU A 60 -10.83 9.24 -6.65
CA LEU A 60 -9.49 9.23 -7.20
C LEU A 60 -9.27 8.05 -8.16
N VAL A 61 -9.77 6.86 -7.83
CA VAL A 61 -9.69 5.70 -8.74
C VAL A 61 -10.51 5.93 -10.02
N ARG A 62 -11.73 6.47 -9.93
CA ARG A 62 -12.52 6.78 -11.12
C ARG A 62 -11.82 7.79 -12.03
N SER A 63 -11.22 8.83 -11.44
CA SER A 63 -10.45 9.82 -12.19
C SER A 63 -9.18 9.24 -12.81
N ALA A 64 -8.54 8.25 -12.18
CA ALA A 64 -7.36 7.58 -12.73
C ALA A 64 -7.64 6.83 -14.04
N VAL A 65 -8.87 6.34 -14.27
CA VAL A 65 -9.25 5.65 -15.51
C VAL A 65 -9.26 6.60 -16.70
N THR A 66 -9.54 7.88 -16.47
CA THR A 66 -9.75 8.88 -17.53
C THR A 66 -8.66 9.95 -17.61
N ASN A 67 -7.70 9.93 -16.67
CA ASN A 67 -6.69 10.98 -16.54
C ASN A 67 -5.36 10.42 -16.03
N GLU A 68 -4.30 10.52 -16.85
CA GLU A 68 -2.95 10.05 -16.53
C GLU A 68 -2.33 10.73 -15.30
N TRP A 69 -2.67 11.98 -15.04
CA TRP A 69 -2.26 12.67 -13.81
C TRP A 69 -2.89 12.00 -12.59
N SER A 70 -4.19 11.75 -12.62
CA SER A 70 -4.88 11.04 -11.54
C SER A 70 -4.42 9.58 -11.41
N ALA A 71 -4.06 8.93 -12.51
CA ALA A 71 -3.47 7.59 -12.50
C ALA A 71 -2.09 7.60 -11.84
N ARG A 72 -1.28 8.63 -12.12
CA ARG A 72 0.00 8.86 -11.44
C ARG A 72 -0.20 9.12 -9.94
N LEU A 73 -1.18 9.96 -9.58
CA LEU A 73 -1.51 10.21 -8.18
C LEU A 73 -1.95 8.93 -7.45
N LEU A 74 -2.79 8.11 -8.10
CA LEU A 74 -3.21 6.82 -7.57
C LEU A 74 -2.01 5.87 -7.39
N ARG A 75 -1.10 5.81 -8.37
CA ARG A 75 0.14 5.02 -8.28
C ARG A 75 1.03 5.51 -7.13
N GLU A 76 1.25 6.81 -6.99
CA GLU A 76 2.07 7.37 -5.90
C GLU A 76 1.43 7.14 -4.51
N PHE A 77 0.10 7.17 -4.42
CA PHE A 77 -0.65 6.84 -3.21
C PHE A 77 -0.63 5.34 -2.87
N LEU A 78 -0.87 4.45 -3.85
CA LEU A 78 -0.98 2.99 -3.65
C LEU A 78 0.38 2.28 -3.53
N VAL A 79 1.38 2.68 -4.31
CA VAL A 79 2.78 2.20 -4.19
C VAL A 79 3.42 2.73 -2.88
N SER A 80 2.73 3.69 -2.24
CA SER A 80 2.75 4.18 -0.86
C SER A 80 4.11 4.45 -0.22
N GLN A 81 4.19 5.67 0.30
CA GLN A 81 5.12 6.05 1.36
C GLN A 81 5.17 5.02 2.51
N VAL A 82 4.07 4.32 2.84
CA VAL A 82 4.10 3.23 3.83
C VAL A 82 4.91 2.05 3.34
N LEU A 83 4.60 1.48 2.18
CA LEU A 83 5.36 0.34 1.63
C LEU A 83 6.84 0.71 1.46
N ARG A 84 7.13 1.90 0.95
CA ARG A 84 8.51 2.43 0.85
C ARG A 84 9.19 2.53 2.21
N ARG A 85 8.48 2.99 3.24
CA ARG A 85 9.01 3.04 4.62
C ARG A 85 9.18 1.65 5.21
N VAL A 86 8.22 0.75 5.01
CA VAL A 86 8.26 -0.66 5.43
C VAL A 86 9.45 -1.37 4.80
N VAL A 87 9.59 -1.37 3.47
CA VAL A 87 10.78 -1.98 2.84
C VAL A 87 12.05 -1.26 3.24
N GLY A 88 12.01 0.06 3.47
CA GLY A 88 13.13 0.85 3.99
C GLY A 88 13.61 0.42 5.39
N THR A 89 12.75 -0.20 6.19
CA THR A 89 13.15 -0.83 7.47
C THR A 89 13.84 -2.19 7.30
N LEU A 90 13.79 -2.77 6.10
CA LEU A 90 14.40 -4.06 5.82
C LEU A 90 15.87 -3.91 5.45
N ASP A 91 16.69 -4.72 6.12
CA ASP A 91 18.12 -4.81 5.87
C ASP A 91 18.41 -5.66 4.63
N MET A 92 18.39 -5.01 3.45
CA MET A 92 18.66 -5.62 2.15
C MET A 92 19.08 -4.54 1.13
N PRO A 93 19.67 -4.90 -0.02
CA PRO A 93 20.07 -3.96 -1.07
C PRO A 93 18.91 -3.11 -1.61
N ALA A 94 19.22 -1.88 -2.05
CA ALA A 94 18.19 -0.94 -2.53
C ALA A 94 17.37 -1.49 -3.72
N ARG A 95 18.02 -2.12 -4.70
CA ARG A 95 17.36 -2.77 -5.85
C ARG A 95 16.39 -3.86 -5.40
N GLU A 96 16.79 -4.67 -4.41
CA GLU A 96 15.94 -5.73 -3.87
C GLU A 96 14.71 -5.15 -3.16
N ARG A 97 14.87 -4.09 -2.34
CA ARG A 97 13.74 -3.38 -1.71
C ARG A 97 12.76 -2.86 -2.74
N GLU A 98 13.25 -2.31 -3.84
CA GLU A 98 12.42 -1.77 -4.92
C GLU A 98 11.61 -2.86 -5.61
N ILE A 99 12.24 -3.99 -5.94
CA ILE A 99 11.57 -5.14 -6.56
C ILE A 99 10.48 -5.69 -5.62
N ARG A 100 10.84 -5.96 -4.37
CA ARG A 100 9.91 -6.48 -3.35
C ARG A 100 8.76 -5.52 -3.07
N GLY A 101 9.06 -4.22 -2.95
CA GLY A 101 8.07 -3.18 -2.77
C GLY A 101 7.08 -3.10 -3.93
N SER A 102 7.57 -3.27 -5.17
CA SER A 102 6.72 -3.28 -6.37
C SER A 102 5.79 -4.48 -6.44
N LEU A 103 6.28 -5.68 -6.06
CA LEU A 103 5.46 -6.89 -5.96
C LEU A 103 4.42 -6.80 -4.84
N ALA A 104 4.80 -6.28 -3.67
CA ALA A 104 3.85 -6.03 -2.59
C ALA A 104 2.78 -5.01 -3.03
N ALA A 105 3.19 -3.93 -3.69
CA ALA A 105 2.27 -2.90 -4.20
C ALA A 105 1.27 -3.48 -5.20
N SER A 106 1.71 -4.33 -6.14
CA SER A 106 0.79 -4.94 -7.13
C SER A 106 -0.31 -5.76 -6.46
N GLN A 107 0.03 -6.51 -5.41
CA GLN A 107 -0.94 -7.29 -4.62
C GLN A 107 -1.96 -6.38 -3.91
N LEU A 108 -1.50 -5.29 -3.28
CA LEU A 108 -2.38 -4.34 -2.60
C LEU A 108 -3.29 -3.61 -3.60
N ILE A 109 -2.75 -3.18 -4.75
CA ILE A 109 -3.52 -2.54 -5.83
C ILE A 109 -4.60 -3.49 -6.32
N GLY A 110 -4.26 -4.77 -6.57
CA GLY A 110 -5.22 -5.78 -7.01
C GLY A 110 -6.36 -5.99 -6.00
N LEU A 111 -6.04 -6.02 -4.70
CA LEU A 111 -7.05 -6.11 -3.64
C LEU A 111 -7.97 -4.89 -3.63
N VAL A 112 -7.40 -3.67 -3.72
CA VAL A 112 -8.18 -2.44 -3.75
C VAL A 112 -9.12 -2.39 -4.96
N VAL A 113 -8.58 -2.66 -6.15
CA VAL A 113 -9.34 -2.63 -7.39
C VAL A 113 -10.43 -3.71 -7.36
N GLY A 114 -10.09 -4.94 -6.98
CA GLY A 114 -11.03 -6.05 -6.88
C GLY A 114 -12.18 -5.78 -5.91
N ARG A 115 -11.88 -5.32 -4.68
CA ARG A 115 -12.89 -5.10 -3.64
C ARG A 115 -13.70 -3.81 -3.83
N TYR A 116 -13.05 -2.68 -4.11
CA TYR A 116 -13.70 -1.37 -4.04
C TYR A 116 -14.20 -0.85 -5.39
N VAL A 117 -13.54 -1.25 -6.49
CA VAL A 117 -13.82 -0.71 -7.83
C VAL A 117 -14.68 -1.69 -8.63
N LEU A 118 -14.15 -2.91 -8.84
CA LEU A 118 -14.81 -3.97 -9.59
C LEU A 118 -15.88 -4.68 -8.76
N LYS A 119 -15.82 -4.55 -7.42
CA LYS A 119 -16.78 -5.15 -6.48
C LYS A 119 -16.92 -6.66 -6.66
N LEU A 120 -15.79 -7.37 -6.76
CA LEU A 120 -15.75 -8.82 -6.93
C LEU A 120 -16.21 -9.53 -5.64
N GLU A 121 -17.07 -10.54 -5.75
CA GLU A 121 -17.40 -11.42 -4.62
C GLU A 121 -16.44 -12.63 -4.57
N PRO A 122 -16.09 -13.14 -3.37
CA PRO A 122 -16.54 -12.70 -2.05
C PRO A 122 -15.73 -11.52 -1.47
N LEU A 123 -14.89 -10.84 -2.27
CA LEU A 123 -14.02 -9.78 -1.74
C LEU A 123 -14.78 -8.61 -1.16
N VAL A 124 -16.01 -8.31 -1.60
CA VAL A 124 -16.84 -7.23 -1.03
C VAL A 124 -17.42 -7.63 0.32
N SER A 125 -17.99 -8.83 0.40
CA SER A 125 -18.66 -9.34 1.60
C SER A 125 -17.70 -9.87 2.68
N ALA A 126 -16.45 -10.20 2.31
CA ALA A 126 -15.45 -10.71 3.23
C ALA A 126 -15.10 -9.73 4.36
N SER A 127 -14.82 -10.26 5.56
CA SER A 127 -14.33 -9.47 6.67
C SER A 127 -12.88 -9.00 6.43
N PRO A 128 -12.49 -7.83 6.96
CA PRO A 128 -11.12 -7.35 6.84
C PRO A 128 -10.09 -8.32 7.44
N ASP A 129 -10.41 -8.97 8.56
CA ASP A 129 -9.52 -9.94 9.19
C ASP A 129 -9.32 -11.20 8.36
N TRP A 130 -10.37 -11.69 7.69
CA TRP A 130 -10.24 -12.83 6.78
C TRP A 130 -9.37 -12.47 5.57
N LEU A 131 -9.57 -11.28 5.00
CA LEU A 131 -8.74 -10.79 3.89
C LEU A 131 -7.29 -10.59 4.33
N ALA A 132 -7.05 -10.03 5.51
CA ALA A 132 -5.69 -9.88 6.04
C ALA A 132 -5.02 -11.23 6.30
N ALA A 133 -5.74 -12.22 6.83
CA ALA A 133 -5.23 -13.58 7.02
C ALA A 133 -4.96 -14.32 5.70
N THR A 134 -5.75 -14.05 4.67
CA THR A 134 -5.67 -14.77 3.37
C THR A 134 -4.68 -14.11 2.40
N VAL A 135 -4.67 -12.77 2.33
CA VAL A 135 -3.80 -12.00 1.42
C VAL A 135 -2.47 -11.65 2.07
N GLY A 136 -2.44 -11.48 3.40
CA GLY A 136 -1.24 -11.13 4.16
C GLY A 136 -0.03 -12.04 3.88
N PRO A 137 -0.17 -13.37 3.81
CA PRO A 137 0.95 -14.27 3.49
C PRO A 137 1.60 -14.00 2.12
N ASN A 138 0.84 -13.57 1.11
CA ASN A 138 1.40 -13.21 -0.19
C ASN A 138 2.23 -11.93 -0.09
N VAL A 139 1.72 -10.93 0.62
CA VAL A 139 2.43 -9.68 0.88
C VAL A 139 3.68 -9.96 1.73
N GLN A 140 3.59 -10.81 2.75
CA GLN A 140 4.71 -11.24 3.58
C GLN A 140 5.79 -11.92 2.74
N ARG A 141 5.39 -12.82 1.82
CA ARG A 141 6.32 -13.48 0.90
C ARG A 141 7.09 -12.46 0.06
N TYR A 142 6.43 -11.44 -0.47
CA TYR A 142 7.11 -10.40 -1.23
C TYR A 142 8.04 -9.55 -0.34
N LEU A 143 7.59 -9.15 0.85
CA LEU A 143 8.37 -8.30 1.73
C LEU A 143 9.62 -8.99 2.30
N THR A 144 9.50 -10.22 2.79
CA THR A 144 10.61 -10.89 3.51
C THR A 144 10.80 -12.35 3.16
N GLY A 145 9.86 -12.96 2.44
CA GLY A 145 9.94 -14.37 2.06
C GLY A 145 10.84 -14.63 0.86
N PRO A 146 10.99 -15.91 0.48
CA PRO A 146 11.79 -16.29 -0.68
C PRO A 146 11.10 -15.86 -1.98
N ILE A 147 11.83 -15.09 -2.80
CA ILE A 147 11.46 -14.73 -4.16
C ILE A 147 12.67 -14.90 -5.08
N GLU A 148 12.41 -15.15 -6.35
CA GLU A 148 13.43 -15.08 -7.40
C GLU A 148 13.64 -13.61 -7.77
N LEU A 149 14.90 -13.17 -7.73
CA LEU A 149 15.27 -11.82 -8.14
C LEU A 149 15.73 -11.85 -9.60
N PRO A 150 15.31 -10.88 -10.43
CA PRO A 150 15.81 -10.77 -11.79
C PRO A 150 17.33 -10.58 -11.76
N GLU A 151 18.00 -11.25 -12.70
CA GLU A 151 19.42 -11.04 -12.94
C GLU A 151 19.72 -9.54 -13.15
N PRO A 152 20.91 -9.08 -12.71
CA PRO A 152 21.30 -7.67 -12.77
C PRO A 152 21.16 -7.05 -14.17
#